data_AF-A0AAE6FYJ4-F1
#
_entry.id   AF-A0AAE6FYJ4-F1
#
_cell.length_a   1.000
_cell.length_b   1.000
_cell.length_c   1.000
_cell.angle_alpha   90.00
_cell.angle_beta   90.00
_cell.angle_gamma   90.00
#
_symmetry.space_group_name_H-M   'P 1'
#
loop_
_entity.id
_entity.type
_entity.pdbx_description
1 polymer ?
#
loop_
_entity_poly.entity_id
_entity_poly.type
_entity_poly.pdbx_seq_one_letter_code
_entity_poly.pdbx_strand_id
1 'polypeptide(L)'
;MDVSSESKAPKYPALTPWLHEHIQKLAGLDSDDVLTLGRLREKKDDKGKAVGIDFRMVTTNLSQRQPYTLHGEDADASSRRVVHPEELDAGYLFCADDMRRLFPLEVVRYLKNWMDVRTYPLNKTQSERTKAAFENFDLEKARDKGFYPFPAGNALPVVVATRMSLSFPLLLSAVRLYTIRHSVFQMRETLSKGKRPYVLRVKDAGAEKSDLLENWFSDGGISSNFPIHMFDDWLPQRPTFGINLADSQMPTNITGPREASIHRGSDDVFLAQPRCVLTPHVYPLTWLREFLGAIFDTAQNYRDNTQARLPSYRERVAHVRLADGEGGLNLNMGVGTIQTIAEKGGRAAERLRREFGFDEHRWVRLLVLLGRLEEEFFRLRERYENESKNGNWRQELLRQYAALLAMSQENGRGWYRVPQEARWPRWRKEAIQRIEALTVLIDKWTSGNTTGIPYARNERKRYFFAYDEPMPESILRVTPEH
;
A
#
# COMPACT_ATOMS: atom_id res chain seq x y z
N MET A 1 -35.55 29.40 -25.83
CA MET A 1 -35.25 29.48 -27.27
C MET A 1 -34.49 28.23 -27.63
N ASP A 2 -35.08 27.50 -28.58
CA ASP A 2 -34.64 26.32 -29.33
C ASP A 2 -33.87 25.17 -28.67
N VAL A 3 -34.58 24.03 -28.72
CA VAL A 3 -34.09 22.66 -28.69
C VAL A 3 -33.58 22.32 -30.09
N SER A 4 -32.27 22.27 -30.30
CA SER A 4 -31.60 21.47 -31.36
C SER A 4 -30.09 21.71 -31.34
N SER A 5 -29.39 21.08 -30.39
CA SER A 5 -28.01 20.68 -30.65
C SER A 5 -27.94 19.20 -30.37
N GLU A 6 -28.07 18.38 -31.42
CA GLU A 6 -27.57 17.01 -31.42
C GLU A 6 -26.11 17.08 -30.96
N SER A 7 -25.87 16.72 -29.70
CA SER A 7 -24.52 16.51 -29.23
C SER A 7 -24.00 15.31 -29.99
N LYS A 8 -23.14 15.55 -30.99
CA LYS A 8 -22.37 14.49 -31.63
C LYS A 8 -21.78 13.64 -30.52
N ALA A 9 -22.17 12.36 -30.48
CA ALA A 9 -21.61 11.41 -29.53
C ALA A 9 -20.09 11.55 -29.58
N PRO A 10 -19.42 11.67 -28.43
CA PRO A 10 -17.99 11.93 -28.40
C PRO A 10 -17.28 10.85 -29.23
N LYS A 11 -16.33 11.28 -30.08
CA LYS A 11 -15.59 10.43 -31.02
C LYS A 11 -14.88 9.25 -30.33
N TYR A 12 -14.66 9.36 -29.02
CA TYR A 12 -14.11 8.33 -28.15
C TYR A 12 -14.95 8.21 -26.87
N PRO A 13 -15.12 7.00 -26.33
CA PRO A 13 -15.81 6.79 -25.06
C PRO A 13 -15.12 7.56 -23.92
N ALA A 14 -15.89 7.96 -22.92
CA ALA A 14 -15.32 8.51 -21.69
C ALA A 14 -14.42 7.48 -21.01
N LEU A 15 -13.46 7.95 -20.21
CA LEU A 15 -12.42 7.11 -19.60
C LEU A 15 -12.98 5.94 -18.78
N THR A 16 -13.91 6.20 -17.85
CA THR A 16 -14.42 5.14 -16.97
C THR A 16 -15.23 4.07 -17.71
N PRO A 17 -16.16 4.41 -18.64
CA PRO A 17 -16.80 3.40 -19.50
C PRO A 17 -15.82 2.57 -20.31
N TRP A 18 -14.85 3.21 -20.96
CA TRP A 18 -13.81 2.51 -21.72
C TRP A 18 -12.98 1.56 -20.83
N LEU A 19 -12.60 2.03 -19.64
CA LEU A 19 -11.84 1.25 -18.68
C LEU A 19 -12.63 0.05 -18.16
N HIS A 20 -13.93 0.24 -17.86
CA HIS A 20 -14.83 -0.85 -17.47
C HIS A 20 -14.88 -1.92 -18.54
N GLU A 21 -15.21 -1.55 -19.77
CA GLU A 21 -15.31 -2.47 -20.90
C GLU A 21 -13.99 -3.22 -21.13
N HIS A 22 -12.85 -2.53 -21.05
CA HIS A 22 -11.54 -3.13 -21.23
C HIS A 22 -11.20 -4.14 -20.12
N ILE A 23 -11.47 -3.80 -18.85
CA ILE A 23 -11.25 -4.69 -17.71
C ILE A 23 -12.14 -5.94 -17.83
N GLN A 24 -13.42 -5.77 -18.17
CA GLN A 24 -14.36 -6.88 -18.37
C GLN A 24 -13.88 -7.82 -19.48
N LYS A 25 -13.50 -7.26 -20.63
CA LYS A 25 -12.98 -8.02 -21.76
C LYS A 25 -11.71 -8.80 -21.41
N LEU A 26 -10.77 -8.19 -20.69
CA LEU A 26 -9.55 -8.87 -20.22
C LEU A 26 -9.85 -10.02 -19.24
N ALA A 27 -10.92 -9.89 -18.47
CA ALA A 27 -11.38 -10.94 -17.56
C ALA A 27 -12.24 -12.01 -18.25
N GLY A 28 -12.53 -11.87 -19.54
CA GLY A 28 -13.42 -12.78 -20.28
C GLY A 28 -14.88 -12.67 -19.86
N LEU A 29 -15.30 -11.47 -19.43
CA LEU A 29 -16.65 -11.18 -18.96
C LEU A 29 -17.39 -10.27 -19.92
N ASP A 30 -18.71 -10.35 -19.89
CA ASP A 30 -19.58 -9.41 -20.60
C ASP A 30 -19.49 -8.01 -19.99
N SER A 31 -19.84 -7.00 -20.79
CA SER A 31 -19.82 -5.59 -20.35
C SER A 31 -20.85 -5.30 -19.25
N ASP A 32 -21.95 -6.05 -19.20
CA ASP A 32 -22.98 -5.93 -18.16
C ASP A 32 -22.55 -6.51 -16.80
N ASP A 33 -21.51 -7.33 -16.80
CA ASP A 33 -20.91 -7.91 -15.60
C ASP A 33 -20.01 -6.88 -14.89
N VAL A 34 -19.75 -7.11 -13.60
CA VAL A 34 -18.81 -6.28 -12.82
C VAL A 34 -17.77 -7.17 -12.15
N LEU A 35 -16.51 -7.01 -12.55
CA LEU A 35 -15.37 -7.71 -11.96
C LEU A 35 -15.05 -7.13 -10.58
N THR A 36 -15.07 -7.96 -9.55
CA THR A 36 -14.77 -7.60 -8.16
C THR A 36 -13.44 -8.19 -7.70
N LEU A 37 -12.88 -7.62 -6.62
CA LEU A 37 -11.65 -8.16 -6.01
C LEU A 37 -11.82 -9.60 -5.51
N GLY A 38 -13.03 -9.97 -5.08
CA GLY A 38 -13.36 -11.35 -4.71
C GLY A 38 -13.24 -12.32 -5.89
N ARG A 39 -13.74 -11.95 -7.07
CA ARG A 39 -13.61 -12.77 -8.29
C ARG A 39 -12.15 -12.94 -8.71
N LEU A 40 -11.33 -11.88 -8.58
CA LEU A 40 -9.89 -11.96 -8.81
C LEU A 40 -9.22 -12.95 -7.85
N ARG A 41 -9.57 -12.89 -6.57
CA ARG A 41 -9.01 -13.76 -5.52
C ARG A 41 -9.41 -15.24 -5.71
N GLU A 42 -10.62 -15.51 -6.17
CA GLU A 42 -11.10 -16.88 -6.39
C GLU A 42 -10.65 -17.50 -7.72
N LYS A 43 -9.85 -16.77 -8.51
CA LYS A 43 -9.36 -17.25 -9.80
C LYS A 43 -8.66 -18.60 -9.66
N LYS A 44 -9.11 -19.54 -10.49
CA LYS A 44 -8.49 -20.85 -10.68
C LYS A 44 -7.76 -20.88 -12.03
N ASP A 45 -6.72 -21.70 -12.13
CA ASP A 45 -6.11 -22.02 -13.42
C ASP A 45 -6.98 -22.99 -14.23
N ASP A 46 -6.55 -23.31 -15.45
CA ASP A 46 -7.24 -24.24 -16.36
C ASP A 46 -7.36 -25.66 -15.79
N LYS A 47 -6.56 -26.00 -14.77
CA LYS A 47 -6.58 -27.29 -14.06
C LYS A 47 -7.40 -27.25 -12.77
N GLY A 48 -8.10 -26.14 -12.51
CA GLY A 48 -8.93 -25.94 -11.33
C GLY A 48 -8.16 -25.64 -10.04
N LYS A 49 -6.84 -25.46 -10.09
CA LYS A 49 -6.02 -25.08 -8.93
C LYS A 49 -6.27 -23.61 -8.62
N ALA A 50 -6.53 -23.29 -7.35
CA ALA A 50 -6.64 -21.91 -6.90
C ALA A 50 -5.30 -21.19 -7.12
N VAL A 51 -5.32 -20.16 -7.98
CA VAL A 51 -4.18 -19.27 -8.21
C VAL A 51 -4.36 -18.02 -7.38
N GLY A 52 -5.53 -17.39 -7.50
CA GLY A 52 -5.89 -16.13 -6.85
C GLY A 52 -5.03 -14.95 -7.29
N ILE A 53 -5.66 -13.82 -7.58
CA ILE A 53 -4.98 -12.55 -7.83
C ILE A 53 -5.18 -11.66 -6.62
N ASP A 54 -4.08 -11.34 -5.92
CA ASP A 54 -4.05 -10.34 -4.86
C ASP A 54 -3.91 -8.95 -5.49
N PHE A 55 -4.99 -8.18 -5.44
CA PHE A 55 -5.07 -6.86 -6.01
C PHE A 55 -5.00 -5.81 -4.91
N ARG A 56 -4.02 -4.91 -5.00
CA ARG A 56 -3.83 -3.79 -4.06
C ARG A 56 -3.60 -2.50 -4.82
N MET A 57 -4.25 -1.43 -4.41
CA MET A 57 -4.03 -0.07 -4.92
C MET A 57 -4.04 0.94 -3.78
N VAL A 58 -3.45 2.12 -4.02
CA VAL A 58 -3.50 3.26 -3.09
C VAL A 58 -4.46 4.32 -3.62
N THR A 59 -5.19 4.98 -2.74
CA THR A 59 -5.94 6.23 -3.01
C THR A 59 -5.69 7.20 -1.86
N THR A 60 -5.82 8.49 -2.07
CA THR A 60 -5.61 9.50 -1.01
C THR A 60 -6.94 10.11 -0.60
N ASN A 61 -7.27 10.06 0.69
CA ASN A 61 -8.40 10.83 1.24
C ASN A 61 -7.94 12.25 1.56
N LEU A 62 -8.30 13.21 0.73
CA LEU A 62 -7.94 14.63 0.89
C LEU A 62 -8.60 15.26 2.12
N SER A 63 -9.81 14.83 2.49
CA SER A 63 -10.51 15.33 3.68
C SER A 63 -9.78 14.95 4.97
N GLN A 64 -9.12 13.79 5.00
CA GLN A 64 -8.41 13.27 6.16
C GLN A 64 -6.89 13.42 6.06
N ARG A 65 -6.38 13.84 4.90
CA ARG A 65 -4.95 14.01 4.60
C ARG A 65 -4.13 12.73 4.82
N GLN A 66 -4.70 11.58 4.42
CA GLN A 66 -4.05 10.28 4.59
C GLN A 66 -4.25 9.34 3.40
N PRO A 67 -3.26 8.49 3.10
CA PRO A 67 -3.42 7.43 2.13
C PRO A 67 -4.35 6.34 2.64
N TYR A 68 -4.99 5.66 1.70
CA TYR A 68 -5.83 4.50 1.91
C TYR A 68 -5.45 3.39 0.93
N THR A 69 -5.40 2.16 1.41
CA THR A 69 -5.17 0.96 0.60
C THR A 69 -6.52 0.34 0.25
N LEU A 70 -6.71 0.10 -1.04
CA LEU A 70 -7.83 -0.62 -1.63
C LEU A 70 -7.36 -2.04 -1.96
N HIS A 71 -7.81 -3.02 -1.20
CA HIS A 71 -7.40 -4.41 -1.37
C HIS A 71 -8.56 -5.37 -1.10
N GLY A 72 -8.45 -6.58 -1.66
CA GLY A 72 -9.32 -7.69 -1.30
C GLY A 72 -9.06 -8.12 0.14
N GLU A 73 -9.86 -9.04 0.67
CA GLU A 73 -9.52 -9.61 1.98
C GLU A 73 -8.24 -10.46 1.87
N ASP A 74 -7.44 -10.53 2.93
CA ASP A 74 -6.26 -11.41 2.97
C ASP A 74 -6.67 -12.90 2.93
N ALA A 75 -5.78 -13.71 2.36
CA ALA A 75 -5.94 -15.16 2.21
C ALA A 75 -6.16 -15.90 3.53
N ASP A 76 -5.50 -15.44 4.59
CA ASP A 76 -5.44 -16.09 5.88
C ASP A 76 -5.82 -15.10 6.99
N ALA A 77 -6.88 -15.39 7.75
CA ALA A 77 -7.26 -14.55 8.89
C ALA A 77 -6.19 -14.54 9.99
N SER A 78 -5.26 -15.52 10.00
CA SER A 78 -4.13 -15.58 10.92
C SER A 78 -2.92 -14.73 10.48
N SER A 79 -2.84 -14.35 9.20
CA SER A 79 -1.85 -13.38 8.69
C SER A 79 -2.25 -11.93 8.91
N ARG A 80 -3.46 -11.69 9.43
CA ARG A 80 -3.96 -10.36 9.85
C ARG A 80 -3.19 -9.88 11.08
N ARG A 81 -1.91 -9.52 10.89
CA ARG A 81 -1.05 -9.09 12.00
C ARG A 81 -1.40 -7.70 12.50
N VAL A 82 -1.99 -6.84 11.67
CA VAL A 82 -2.47 -5.51 12.03
C VAL A 82 -3.53 -5.13 10.98
N VAL A 83 -4.75 -4.74 11.38
CA VAL A 83 -5.62 -3.96 10.47
C VAL A 83 -4.88 -2.66 10.27
N HIS A 84 -4.30 -2.43 9.09
CA HIS A 84 -3.58 -1.18 8.89
C HIS A 84 -4.60 -0.03 9.01
N PRO A 85 -4.32 1.02 9.81
CA PRO A 85 -5.23 2.17 9.98
C PRO A 85 -5.60 2.85 8.65
N GLU A 86 -4.80 2.58 7.62
CA GLU A 86 -4.88 3.08 6.26
C GLU A 86 -5.69 2.14 5.34
N GLU A 87 -6.44 1.15 5.83
CA GLU A 87 -7.31 0.31 4.97
C GLU A 87 -8.70 0.93 4.81
N LEU A 88 -9.19 0.98 3.57
CA LEU A 88 -10.58 1.39 3.32
C LEU A 88 -11.53 0.22 3.62
N ASP A 89 -12.03 0.14 4.85
CA ASP A 89 -12.99 -0.89 5.29
C ASP A 89 -14.44 -0.37 5.33
N ALA A 90 -15.35 -1.18 5.87
CA ALA A 90 -16.76 -0.86 6.10
C ALA A 90 -16.96 0.45 6.87
N GLY A 91 -18.10 1.11 6.62
CA GLY A 91 -18.49 2.35 7.31
C GLY A 91 -18.57 3.59 6.41
N TYR A 92 -18.25 3.45 5.13
CA TYR A 92 -18.49 4.47 4.11
C TYR A 92 -19.85 4.27 3.42
N LEU A 93 -20.50 5.39 3.12
CA LEU A 93 -21.68 5.50 2.27
C LEU A 93 -21.29 6.21 0.97
N PHE A 94 -22.06 5.99 -0.09
CA PHE A 94 -21.98 6.77 -1.33
C PHE A 94 -23.35 7.31 -1.72
N CYS A 95 -23.36 8.43 -2.46
CA CYS A 95 -24.56 8.96 -3.10
C CYS A 95 -24.71 8.36 -4.50
N ALA A 96 -25.87 7.81 -4.84
CA ALA A 96 -26.10 7.18 -6.13
C ALA A 96 -25.95 8.15 -7.31
N ASP A 97 -26.36 9.42 -7.15
CA ASP A 97 -26.24 10.43 -8.20
C ASP A 97 -24.80 10.84 -8.47
N ASP A 98 -23.96 10.86 -7.43
CA ASP A 98 -22.52 11.10 -7.61
C ASP A 98 -21.88 9.96 -8.40
N MET A 99 -22.22 8.71 -8.07
CA MET A 99 -21.66 7.55 -8.76
C MET A 99 -22.11 7.45 -10.22
N ARG A 100 -23.35 7.85 -10.55
CA ARG A 100 -23.84 7.92 -11.94
C ARG A 100 -23.06 8.88 -12.83
N ARG A 101 -22.47 9.92 -12.25
CA ARG A 101 -21.62 10.87 -13.00
C ARG A 101 -20.23 10.32 -13.29
N LEU A 102 -19.79 9.33 -12.52
CA LEU A 102 -18.41 8.83 -12.55
C LEU A 102 -18.30 7.46 -13.22
N PHE A 103 -19.33 6.62 -13.10
CA PHE A 103 -19.32 5.20 -13.45
C PHE A 103 -20.46 4.84 -14.41
N PRO A 104 -20.26 3.79 -15.23
CA PRO A 104 -21.32 3.20 -16.04
C PRO A 104 -22.52 2.71 -15.21
N LEU A 105 -23.68 2.55 -15.86
CA LEU A 105 -24.94 2.23 -15.18
C LEU A 105 -24.92 0.84 -14.53
N GLU A 106 -24.27 -0.13 -15.16
CA GLU A 106 -24.03 -1.48 -14.68
C GLU A 106 -23.22 -1.50 -13.38
N VAL A 107 -22.16 -0.69 -13.32
CA VAL A 107 -21.36 -0.52 -12.09
C VAL A 107 -22.21 0.11 -10.99
N VAL A 108 -22.97 1.16 -11.28
CA VAL A 108 -23.85 1.78 -10.28
C VAL A 108 -24.95 0.82 -9.81
N ARG A 109 -25.50 0.00 -10.71
CA ARG A 109 -26.49 -1.03 -10.37
C ARG A 109 -25.88 -2.07 -9.43
N TYR A 110 -24.66 -2.53 -9.72
CA TYR A 110 -23.91 -3.39 -8.81
C TYR A 110 -23.68 -2.72 -7.44
N LEU A 111 -23.19 -1.46 -7.43
CA LEU A 111 -22.93 -0.72 -6.20
C LEU A 111 -24.18 -0.54 -5.32
N LYS A 112 -25.39 -0.49 -5.90
CA LYS A 112 -26.63 -0.41 -5.12
C LYS A 112 -27.03 -1.76 -4.51
N ASN A 113 -26.64 -2.87 -5.14
CA ASN A 113 -27.16 -4.20 -4.87
C ASN A 113 -26.10 -5.18 -4.33
N TRP A 114 -24.84 -4.77 -4.18
CA TRP A 114 -23.72 -5.68 -3.82
C TRP A 114 -23.95 -6.45 -2.51
N MET A 115 -24.77 -5.93 -1.60
CA MET A 115 -25.13 -6.57 -0.33
C MET A 115 -26.16 -7.71 -0.47
N ASP A 116 -26.78 -7.88 -1.65
CA ASP A 116 -27.65 -9.02 -1.91
C ASP A 116 -26.82 -10.29 -2.09
N VAL A 117 -26.60 -10.99 -0.98
CA VAL A 117 -25.81 -12.23 -0.92
C VAL A 117 -26.42 -13.39 -1.71
N ARG A 118 -27.70 -13.30 -2.13
CA ARG A 118 -28.30 -14.31 -3.03
C ARG A 118 -27.77 -14.14 -4.45
N THR A 119 -27.62 -12.90 -4.88
CA THR A 119 -27.07 -12.55 -6.19
C THR A 119 -25.53 -12.58 -6.17
N TYR A 120 -24.92 -12.12 -5.08
CA TYR A 120 -23.46 -12.00 -4.93
C TYR A 120 -22.96 -12.78 -3.71
N PRO A 121 -22.85 -14.12 -3.79
CA PRO A 121 -22.47 -14.96 -2.65
C PRO A 121 -21.08 -14.62 -2.09
N LEU A 122 -20.15 -14.16 -2.94
CA LEU A 122 -18.78 -13.78 -2.54
C LEU A 122 -18.73 -12.56 -1.61
N ASN A 123 -19.81 -11.80 -1.55
CA ASN A 123 -19.89 -10.57 -0.76
C ASN A 123 -20.39 -10.82 0.66
N LYS A 124 -20.65 -12.07 1.06
CA LYS A 124 -21.25 -12.41 2.37
C LYS A 124 -20.50 -11.79 3.54
N THR A 125 -19.18 -12.02 3.63
CA THR A 125 -18.34 -11.49 4.71
C THR A 125 -18.40 -9.97 4.79
N GLN A 126 -18.30 -9.29 3.64
CA GLN A 126 -18.33 -7.83 3.62
C GLN A 126 -19.72 -7.28 3.94
N SER A 127 -20.78 -7.94 3.49
CA SER A 127 -22.15 -7.58 3.83
C SER A 127 -22.37 -7.67 5.34
N GLU A 128 -21.87 -8.72 6.00
CA GLU A 128 -21.94 -8.86 7.46
C GLU A 128 -21.15 -7.77 8.20
N ARG A 129 -19.92 -7.45 7.76
CA ARG A 129 -19.13 -6.34 8.33
C ARG A 129 -19.81 -4.99 8.17
N THR A 130 -20.38 -4.71 7.00
CA THR A 130 -21.11 -3.48 6.74
C THR A 130 -22.37 -3.40 7.59
N LYS A 131 -23.11 -4.50 7.78
CA LYS A 131 -24.24 -4.53 8.71
C LYS A 131 -23.82 -4.20 10.15
N ALA A 132 -22.69 -4.74 10.60
CA ALA A 132 -22.15 -4.42 11.93
C ALA A 132 -21.67 -2.95 12.04
N ALA A 133 -21.02 -2.41 11.00
CA ALA A 133 -20.55 -1.03 10.98
C ALA A 133 -21.70 0.00 11.08
N PHE A 134 -22.84 -0.31 10.48
CA PHE A 134 -24.05 0.51 10.50
C PHE A 134 -25.12 0.00 11.45
N GLU A 135 -24.75 -0.82 12.44
CA GLU A 135 -25.69 -1.26 13.48
C GLU A 135 -26.34 -0.05 14.17
N ASN A 136 -27.63 -0.16 14.45
CA ASN A 136 -28.48 0.91 14.98
C ASN A 136 -28.78 2.09 14.04
N PHE A 137 -28.42 2.02 12.75
CA PHE A 137 -28.82 3.00 11.73
C PHE A 137 -29.85 2.42 10.74
N ASP A 138 -30.81 3.24 10.31
CA ASP A 138 -31.81 2.87 9.31
C ASP A 138 -31.24 3.04 7.89
N LEU A 139 -30.67 1.96 7.35
CA LEU A 139 -30.12 1.95 6.00
C LEU A 139 -31.20 2.04 4.91
N GLU A 140 -32.42 1.55 5.14
CA GLU A 140 -33.50 1.66 4.14
C GLU A 140 -33.91 3.14 3.98
N LYS A 141 -34.04 3.88 5.08
CA LYS A 141 -34.30 5.32 5.02
C LYS A 141 -33.12 6.12 4.43
N ALA A 142 -31.89 5.65 4.60
CA ALA A 142 -30.75 6.23 3.90
C ALA A 142 -30.84 6.01 2.38
N ARG A 143 -31.28 4.83 1.94
CA ARG A 143 -31.50 4.50 0.52
C ARG A 143 -32.62 5.32 -0.10
N ASP A 144 -33.71 5.57 0.62
CA ASP A 144 -34.79 6.49 0.20
C ASP A 144 -34.25 7.89 -0.15
N LYS A 145 -33.17 8.31 0.53
CA LYS A 145 -32.47 9.58 0.31
C LYS A 145 -31.30 9.47 -0.68
N GLY A 146 -31.14 8.33 -1.36
CA GLY A 146 -30.10 8.11 -2.36
C GLY A 146 -28.73 7.68 -1.81
N PHE A 147 -28.61 7.39 -0.51
CA PHE A 147 -27.35 6.95 0.12
C PHE A 147 -27.31 5.44 0.32
N TYR A 148 -26.22 4.82 -0.12
CA TYR A 148 -26.01 3.37 -0.09
C TYR A 148 -24.67 3.05 0.56
N PRO A 149 -24.53 1.89 1.26
CA PRO A 149 -23.23 1.45 1.76
C PRO A 149 -22.23 1.20 0.63
N PHE A 150 -21.02 1.75 0.79
CA PHE A 150 -19.93 1.54 -0.16
C PHE A 150 -19.30 0.15 0.04
N PRO A 151 -19.03 -0.62 -1.04
CA PRO A 151 -18.36 -1.91 -0.92
C PRO A 151 -16.88 -1.73 -0.58
N ALA A 152 -16.35 -2.65 0.23
CA ALA A 152 -14.92 -2.75 0.53
C ALA A 152 -14.46 -4.22 0.40
N GLY A 153 -13.16 -4.47 0.52
CA GLY A 153 -12.62 -5.83 0.45
C GLY A 153 -13.01 -6.55 -0.86
N ASN A 154 -13.42 -7.81 -0.72
CA ASN A 154 -13.81 -8.67 -1.85
C ASN A 154 -15.01 -8.14 -2.66
N ALA A 155 -15.85 -7.28 -2.07
CA ALA A 155 -17.03 -6.73 -2.75
C ALA A 155 -16.71 -5.52 -3.64
N LEU A 156 -15.50 -4.94 -3.54
CA LEU A 156 -15.11 -3.75 -4.29
C LEU A 156 -14.91 -4.08 -5.78
N PRO A 157 -15.54 -3.33 -6.71
CA PRO A 157 -15.25 -3.47 -8.15
C PRO A 157 -13.84 -3.02 -8.49
N VAL A 158 -13.17 -3.75 -9.40
CA VAL A 158 -11.83 -3.39 -9.89
C VAL A 158 -11.85 -1.99 -10.51
N VAL A 159 -12.82 -1.70 -11.38
CA VAL A 159 -12.94 -0.38 -12.04
C VAL A 159 -13.13 0.77 -11.04
N VAL A 160 -13.82 0.54 -9.92
CA VAL A 160 -14.01 1.55 -8.87
C VAL A 160 -12.68 1.78 -8.16
N ALA A 161 -11.96 0.72 -7.78
CA ALA A 161 -10.65 0.84 -7.16
C ALA A 161 -9.66 1.57 -8.07
N THR A 162 -9.61 1.20 -9.35
CA THR A 162 -8.76 1.85 -10.36
C THR A 162 -9.14 3.32 -10.55
N ARG A 163 -10.42 3.65 -10.64
CA ARG A 163 -10.89 5.04 -10.81
C ARG A 163 -10.57 5.90 -9.59
N MET A 164 -10.67 5.36 -8.38
CA MET A 164 -10.28 6.05 -7.15
C MET A 164 -8.77 6.30 -7.11
N SER A 165 -7.97 5.31 -7.53
CA SER A 165 -6.51 5.41 -7.57
C SER A 165 -5.97 6.33 -8.66
N LEU A 166 -6.69 6.49 -9.79
CA LEU A 166 -6.34 7.35 -10.93
C LEU A 166 -6.94 8.77 -10.86
N SER A 167 -7.51 9.20 -9.74
CA SER A 167 -8.24 10.49 -9.64
C SER A 167 -7.30 11.71 -9.58
N PHE A 168 -6.45 11.88 -10.60
CA PHE A 168 -5.44 12.93 -10.69
C PHE A 168 -6.08 14.32 -10.66
N PRO A 169 -5.71 15.20 -9.70
CA PRO A 169 -6.25 16.54 -9.61
C PRO A 169 -6.13 17.29 -10.94
N LEU A 170 -7.12 18.13 -11.27
CA LEU A 170 -7.24 18.89 -12.53
C LEU A 170 -7.64 18.08 -13.77
N LEU A 171 -7.31 16.79 -13.85
CA LEU A 171 -7.66 15.93 -14.99
C LEU A 171 -8.94 15.12 -14.75
N LEU A 172 -9.12 14.61 -13.54
CA LEU A 172 -10.23 13.74 -13.17
C LEU A 172 -10.87 14.19 -11.87
N SER A 173 -12.20 14.15 -11.81
CA SER A 173 -12.93 14.49 -10.59
C SER A 173 -12.64 13.47 -9.49
N ALA A 174 -12.47 13.98 -8.27
CA ALA A 174 -12.36 13.17 -7.06
C ALA A 174 -13.65 12.37 -6.81
N VAL A 175 -13.51 11.21 -6.17
CA VAL A 175 -14.63 10.34 -5.78
C VAL A 175 -15.13 10.77 -4.41
N ARG A 176 -16.40 11.12 -4.31
CA ARG A 176 -17.02 11.56 -3.05
C ARG A 176 -17.66 10.38 -2.33
N LEU A 177 -17.18 10.11 -1.11
CA LEU A 177 -17.77 9.17 -0.17
C LEU A 177 -18.22 9.90 1.10
N TYR A 178 -19.02 9.24 1.92
CA TYR A 178 -19.63 9.83 3.10
C TYR A 178 -19.40 8.95 4.32
N THR A 179 -19.09 9.55 5.46
CA THR A 179 -19.05 8.87 6.77
C THR A 179 -20.05 9.50 7.71
N ILE A 180 -20.48 8.76 8.73
CA ILE A 180 -21.32 9.32 9.80
C ILE A 180 -20.44 10.15 10.73
N ARG A 181 -20.90 11.34 11.14
CA ARG A 181 -20.19 12.17 12.12
C ARG A 181 -19.89 11.37 13.37
N HIS A 182 -18.65 11.48 13.86
CA HIS A 182 -18.20 10.76 15.04
C HIS A 182 -19.10 11.00 16.28
N SER A 183 -19.59 12.23 16.47
CA SER A 183 -20.52 12.55 17.57
C SER A 183 -21.84 11.78 17.48
N VAL A 184 -22.38 11.62 16.28
CA VAL A 184 -23.62 10.85 16.02
C VAL A 184 -23.36 9.36 16.18
N PHE A 185 -22.23 8.88 15.67
CA PHE A 185 -21.80 7.49 15.81
C PHE A 185 -21.64 7.06 17.28
N GLN A 186 -21.02 7.90 18.11
CA GLN A 186 -20.87 7.63 19.56
C GLN A 186 -22.21 7.58 20.30
N MET A 187 -23.21 8.35 19.85
CA MET A 187 -24.53 8.43 20.48
C MET A 187 -25.52 7.41 19.89
N ARG A 188 -25.11 6.52 18.97
CA ARG A 188 -26.02 5.66 18.20
C ARG A 188 -26.95 4.82 19.07
N GLU A 189 -26.47 4.26 20.18
CA GLU A 189 -27.27 3.44 21.09
C GLU A 189 -28.31 4.28 21.85
N THR A 190 -27.93 5.49 22.27
CA THR A 190 -28.83 6.42 22.96
C THR A 190 -29.87 7.02 22.00
N LEU A 191 -29.47 7.24 20.74
CA LEU A 191 -30.33 7.77 19.68
C LEU A 191 -31.32 6.74 19.14
N SER A 192 -30.96 5.46 19.16
CA SER A 192 -31.87 4.35 18.84
C SER A 192 -32.88 4.14 19.97
N LYS A 193 -34.06 4.80 19.89
CA LYS A 193 -35.12 4.66 20.89
C LYS A 193 -35.72 3.25 20.85
N GLY A 194 -35.47 2.44 21.89
CA GLY A 194 -36.22 1.21 22.16
C GLY A 194 -36.25 0.21 21.00
N LYS A 195 -35.08 -0.08 20.39
CA LYS A 195 -34.88 -0.95 19.22
C LYS A 195 -35.29 -0.39 17.85
N ARG A 196 -35.68 0.88 17.73
CA ARG A 196 -35.85 1.52 16.41
C ARG A 196 -34.50 2.05 15.91
N PRO A 197 -34.04 1.68 14.70
CA PRO A 197 -32.82 2.22 14.13
C PRO A 197 -32.92 3.73 13.94
N TYR A 198 -31.81 4.44 14.11
CA TYR A 198 -31.72 5.88 13.95
C TYR A 198 -31.75 6.27 12.46
N VAL A 199 -32.62 7.22 12.11
CA VAL A 199 -32.73 7.76 10.75
C VAL A 199 -31.76 8.93 10.57
N LEU A 200 -30.79 8.76 9.67
CA LEU A 200 -29.78 9.78 9.37
C LEU A 200 -30.41 11.07 8.80
N ARG A 201 -30.01 12.22 9.36
CA ARG A 201 -30.37 13.54 8.81
C ARG A 201 -29.41 13.90 7.69
N VAL A 202 -29.92 13.86 6.47
CA VAL A 202 -29.24 14.35 5.28
C VAL A 202 -29.69 15.79 5.05
N LYS A 203 -28.79 16.64 4.55
CA LYS A 203 -29.13 18.03 4.24
C LYS A 203 -30.06 18.09 3.03
N ASP A 204 -31.36 18.06 3.29
CA ASP A 204 -32.36 18.66 2.40
C ASP A 204 -32.63 20.09 2.87
N ALA A 205 -33.24 20.91 2.02
CA ALA A 205 -33.37 22.38 2.08
C ALA A 205 -33.92 23.02 3.40
N GLY A 206 -34.15 22.26 4.48
CA GLY A 206 -34.58 22.73 5.80
C GLY A 206 -33.80 22.19 7.01
N ALA A 207 -32.71 21.42 6.85
CA ALA A 207 -31.91 20.93 7.99
C ALA A 207 -30.65 21.78 8.23
N GLU A 208 -30.48 22.34 9.45
CA GLU A 208 -29.32 23.17 9.80
C GLU A 208 -27.98 22.42 9.73
N LYS A 209 -27.94 21.12 10.06
CA LYS A 209 -26.72 20.28 10.03
C LYS A 209 -27.03 18.84 9.57
N SER A 210 -26.26 18.33 8.60
CA SER A 210 -26.33 16.93 8.18
C SER A 210 -25.49 16.04 9.10
N ASP A 211 -25.95 14.84 9.39
CA ASP A 211 -25.22 13.81 10.15
C ASP A 211 -24.08 13.15 9.33
N LEU A 212 -24.00 13.42 8.02
CA LEU A 212 -22.97 12.90 7.12
C LEU A 212 -21.79 13.88 6.99
N LEU A 213 -20.60 13.32 6.84
CA LEU A 213 -19.34 14.00 6.52
C LEU A 213 -18.86 13.58 5.14
N GLU A 214 -18.48 14.55 4.32
CA GLU A 214 -17.94 14.31 2.99
C GLU A 214 -16.45 13.97 3.04
N ASN A 215 -16.08 12.87 2.41
CA ASN A 215 -14.71 12.40 2.25
C ASN A 215 -14.37 12.41 0.77
N TRP A 216 -13.39 13.24 0.39
CA TRP A 216 -12.94 13.38 -0.99
C TRP A 216 -11.74 12.49 -1.25
N PHE A 217 -11.92 11.47 -2.07
CA PHE A 217 -10.87 10.56 -2.49
C PHE A 217 -10.29 10.99 -3.85
N SER A 218 -8.97 11.08 -3.91
CA SER A 218 -8.20 11.48 -5.09
C SER A 218 -7.08 10.47 -5.37
N ASP A 219 -6.28 10.76 -6.38
CA ASP A 219 -5.21 9.91 -6.91
C ASP A 219 -4.32 9.32 -5.82
N GLY A 220 -3.99 8.03 -5.95
CA GLY A 220 -3.03 7.38 -5.05
C GLY A 220 -1.63 7.96 -5.17
N GLY A 221 -1.28 8.40 -6.39
CA GLY A 221 -0.01 9.03 -6.72
C GLY A 221 0.29 10.22 -5.84
N ILE A 222 -0.72 11.00 -5.40
CA ILE A 222 -0.52 12.14 -4.48
C ILE A 222 0.24 11.75 -3.20
N SER A 223 0.09 10.51 -2.74
CA SER A 223 0.66 10.04 -1.47
C SER A 223 1.74 8.97 -1.61
N SER A 224 1.68 8.12 -2.64
CA SER A 224 2.71 7.13 -2.99
C SER A 224 2.56 6.78 -4.46
N ASN A 225 3.62 7.02 -5.24
CA ASN A 225 3.65 6.76 -6.67
C ASN A 225 3.95 5.27 -6.96
N PHE A 226 4.66 4.62 -6.04
CA PHE A 226 5.18 3.28 -6.25
C PHE A 226 5.11 2.40 -4.97
N PRO A 227 3.92 1.88 -4.62
CA PRO A 227 3.70 1.15 -3.38
C PRO A 227 4.18 -0.31 -3.44
N ILE A 228 5.38 -0.56 -3.96
CA ILE A 228 5.94 -1.93 -4.08
C ILE A 228 6.10 -2.62 -2.72
N HIS A 229 6.19 -1.85 -1.63
CA HIS A 229 6.24 -2.36 -0.25
C HIS A 229 4.98 -3.14 0.16
N MET A 230 3.85 -2.95 -0.52
CA MET A 230 2.63 -3.72 -0.26
C MET A 230 2.73 -5.18 -0.72
N PHE A 231 3.65 -5.45 -1.65
CA PHE A 231 3.89 -6.78 -2.22
C PHE A 231 5.23 -7.34 -1.75
N ASP A 232 5.66 -6.90 -0.57
CA ASP A 232 7.01 -7.10 -0.10
C ASP A 232 7.08 -7.80 1.24
N ASP A 233 7.91 -8.83 1.31
CA ASP A 233 8.19 -9.59 2.52
C ASP A 233 9.69 -9.70 2.74
N TRP A 234 10.13 -9.76 4.00
CA TRP A 234 11.55 -10.01 4.31
C TRP A 234 12.04 -11.34 3.74
N LEU A 235 11.17 -12.35 3.64
CA LEU A 235 11.49 -13.65 3.06
C LEU A 235 10.46 -13.94 1.97
N PRO A 236 10.63 -13.36 0.77
CA PRO A 236 9.62 -13.45 -0.27
C PRO A 236 9.50 -14.88 -0.78
N GLN A 237 8.27 -15.36 -0.92
CA GLN A 237 7.95 -16.68 -1.49
C GLN A 237 7.72 -16.62 -3.00
N ARG A 238 7.54 -15.41 -3.54
CA ARG A 238 7.35 -15.11 -4.96
C ARG A 238 8.19 -13.91 -5.35
N PRO A 239 8.66 -13.83 -6.61
CA PRO A 239 9.34 -12.63 -7.09
C PRO A 239 8.35 -11.47 -7.19
N THR A 240 8.80 -10.28 -6.83
CA THR A 240 8.02 -9.04 -6.96
C THR A 240 8.75 -8.15 -7.95
N PHE A 241 8.09 -7.75 -9.01
CA PHE A 241 8.68 -6.89 -10.04
C PHE A 241 8.04 -5.53 -10.05
N GLY A 242 8.87 -4.51 -10.28
CA GLY A 242 8.46 -3.13 -10.40
C GLY A 242 8.85 -2.57 -11.76
N ILE A 243 7.97 -1.79 -12.37
CA ILE A 243 8.30 -1.00 -13.57
C ILE A 243 8.06 0.46 -13.20
N ASN A 244 9.15 1.22 -13.08
CA ASN A 244 9.09 2.64 -12.80
C ASN A 244 9.27 3.43 -14.09
N LEU A 245 8.26 4.22 -14.44
CA LEU A 245 8.33 5.15 -15.57
C LEU A 245 8.98 6.45 -15.07
N ALA A 246 10.20 6.68 -15.52
CA ALA A 246 11.01 7.83 -15.16
C ALA A 246 10.99 8.85 -16.29
N ASP A 247 10.74 10.12 -15.97
CA ASP A 247 11.00 11.20 -16.92
C ASP A 247 12.48 11.22 -17.32
N SER A 248 12.77 11.81 -18.49
CA SER A 248 14.10 11.91 -19.12
C SER A 248 15.21 12.44 -18.20
N GLN A 249 14.85 12.99 -17.04
CA GLN A 249 15.68 13.77 -16.13
C GLN A 249 16.09 13.01 -14.84
N MET A 250 15.76 11.72 -14.70
CA MET A 250 16.24 10.92 -13.56
C MET A 250 17.78 10.86 -13.52
N PRO A 251 18.39 10.83 -12.31
CA PRO A 251 19.83 10.89 -12.14
C PRO A 251 20.54 9.70 -12.79
N THR A 252 21.37 10.00 -13.79
CA THR A 252 22.25 9.05 -14.48
C THR A 252 23.54 8.78 -13.71
N ASN A 253 23.76 9.42 -12.56
CA ASN A 253 25.00 9.31 -11.81
C ASN A 253 24.89 8.18 -10.77
N ILE A 254 25.22 6.98 -11.21
CA ILE A 254 25.45 5.82 -10.34
C ILE A 254 26.90 5.88 -9.88
N THR A 255 27.14 6.10 -8.59
CA THR A 255 28.48 5.95 -7.99
C THR A 255 28.50 4.72 -7.10
N GLY A 256 29.13 3.65 -7.58
CA GLY A 256 29.58 2.51 -6.77
C GLY A 256 31.10 2.56 -6.55
N PRO A 257 31.67 1.71 -5.67
CA PRO A 257 33.11 1.55 -5.57
C PRO A 257 33.71 1.25 -6.95
N ARG A 258 34.93 1.77 -7.14
CA ARG A 258 35.56 2.31 -8.36
C ARG A 258 35.76 1.37 -9.56
N GLU A 259 35.11 0.21 -9.60
CA GLU A 259 35.30 -0.83 -10.63
C GLU A 259 33.99 -1.33 -11.29
N ALA A 260 32.81 -0.85 -10.87
CA ALA A 260 31.56 -1.14 -11.58
C ALA A 260 31.44 -0.22 -12.81
N SER A 261 31.68 -0.79 -13.98
CA SER A 261 31.60 -0.16 -15.30
C SER A 261 30.38 0.76 -15.42
N ILE A 262 30.68 2.05 -15.52
CA ILE A 262 29.76 3.15 -15.81
C ILE A 262 28.91 2.77 -17.04
N HIS A 263 27.65 2.38 -16.82
CA HIS A 263 26.66 2.25 -17.89
C HIS A 263 26.18 3.67 -18.27
N ARG A 264 27.06 4.45 -18.92
CA ARG A 264 26.67 5.58 -19.79
C ARG A 264 26.13 5.03 -21.12
N GLY A 265 25.19 4.09 -21.04
CA GLY A 265 24.52 3.56 -22.22
C GLY A 265 23.38 4.48 -22.62
N SER A 266 23.24 4.75 -23.91
CA SER A 266 22.09 5.42 -24.53
C SER A 266 20.75 4.66 -24.37
N ASP A 267 20.67 3.69 -23.46
CA ASP A 267 19.54 2.79 -23.31
C ASP A 267 18.42 3.43 -22.51
N ASP A 268 17.22 3.40 -23.08
CA ASP A 268 16.00 3.93 -22.46
C ASP A 268 15.44 3.03 -21.34
N VAL A 269 16.07 1.90 -21.08
CA VAL A 269 15.66 0.96 -20.04
C VAL A 269 16.88 0.61 -19.23
N PHE A 270 16.79 0.62 -17.90
CA PHE A 270 17.89 0.20 -17.04
C PHE A 270 17.40 -0.57 -15.81
N LEU A 271 18.20 -1.55 -15.39
CA LEU A 271 18.01 -2.27 -14.14
C LEU A 271 19.19 -1.93 -13.23
N ALA A 272 18.90 -1.42 -12.03
CA ALA A 272 19.96 -1.09 -11.08
C ALA A 272 20.53 -2.38 -10.49
N GLN A 273 21.85 -2.54 -10.53
CA GLN A 273 22.51 -3.65 -9.86
C GLN A 273 22.34 -3.54 -8.33
N PRO A 274 22.34 -4.66 -7.57
CA PRO A 274 22.06 -4.69 -6.14
C PRO A 274 22.85 -3.68 -5.29
N ARG A 275 24.05 -3.28 -5.76
CA ARG A 275 25.03 -2.46 -5.02
C ARG A 275 25.20 -1.03 -5.52
N CYS A 276 24.45 -0.62 -6.53
CA CYS A 276 24.55 0.72 -7.10
C CYS A 276 23.80 1.74 -6.24
N VAL A 277 24.47 2.84 -5.86
CA VAL A 277 23.84 3.98 -5.19
C VAL A 277 23.38 4.97 -6.26
N LEU A 278 22.07 5.18 -6.34
CA LEU A 278 21.49 6.27 -7.13
C LEU A 278 21.73 7.59 -6.40
N THR A 279 22.53 8.49 -6.98
CA THR A 279 22.67 9.85 -6.45
C THR A 279 21.46 10.68 -6.86
N PRO A 280 20.88 11.52 -5.99
CA PRO A 280 19.78 12.40 -6.39
C PRO A 280 20.27 13.46 -7.38
N HIS A 281 19.51 13.71 -8.45
CA HIS A 281 19.77 14.83 -9.36
C HIS A 281 19.35 16.15 -8.69
N VAL A 282 20.11 17.22 -8.91
CA VAL A 282 19.77 18.57 -8.43
C VAL A 282 18.98 19.29 -9.52
N TYR A 283 17.76 19.72 -9.20
CA TYR A 283 16.91 20.47 -10.13
C TYR A 283 16.98 21.97 -9.80
N PRO A 284 17.25 22.85 -10.79
CA PRO A 284 17.11 24.28 -10.59
C PRO A 284 15.62 24.66 -10.53
N LEU A 285 15.21 25.34 -9.46
CA LEU A 285 13.84 25.82 -9.28
C LEU A 285 13.75 27.25 -9.78
N THR A 286 13.21 27.45 -10.99
CA THR A 286 13.16 28.78 -11.62
C THR A 286 11.79 29.48 -11.50
N TRP A 287 10.69 28.72 -11.34
CA TRP A 287 9.33 29.28 -11.28
C TRP A 287 8.47 28.72 -10.14
N LEU A 288 7.46 29.48 -9.69
CA LEU A 288 6.56 29.09 -8.58
C LEU A 288 5.77 27.80 -8.86
N ARG A 289 5.41 27.54 -10.13
CA ARG A 289 4.77 26.27 -10.54
C ARG A 289 5.72 25.08 -10.44
N GLU A 290 7.00 25.28 -10.75
CA GLU A 290 8.06 24.26 -10.62
C GLU A 290 8.38 24.03 -9.15
N PHE A 291 8.28 25.06 -8.31
CA PHE A 291 8.40 24.94 -6.86
C PHE A 291 7.24 24.15 -6.24
N LEU A 292 5.99 24.43 -6.61
CA LEU A 292 4.83 23.67 -6.13
C LEU A 292 4.82 22.23 -6.67
N GLY A 293 5.21 22.04 -7.94
CA GLY A 293 5.45 20.72 -8.54
C GLY A 293 6.56 19.98 -7.80
N ALA A 294 7.69 20.62 -7.52
CA ALA A 294 8.79 20.01 -6.77
C ALA A 294 8.41 19.68 -5.32
N ILE A 295 7.58 20.47 -4.65
CA ILE A 295 7.04 20.12 -3.33
C ILE A 295 6.17 18.86 -3.42
N PHE A 296 5.30 18.81 -4.42
CA PHE A 296 4.42 17.66 -4.67
C PHE A 296 5.21 16.40 -5.02
N ASP A 297 6.14 16.51 -5.97
CA ASP A 297 7.06 15.44 -6.38
C ASP A 297 7.98 15.00 -5.24
N THR A 298 8.44 15.92 -4.39
CA THR A 298 9.23 15.59 -3.21
C THR A 298 8.37 14.84 -2.19
N ALA A 299 7.15 15.32 -1.89
CA ALA A 299 6.27 14.65 -0.94
C ALA A 299 5.87 13.24 -1.42
N GLN A 300 5.56 13.10 -2.71
CA GLN A 300 5.19 11.84 -3.37
C GLN A 300 6.37 10.87 -3.47
N ASN A 301 7.52 11.33 -3.95
CA ASN A 301 8.67 10.46 -4.20
C ASN A 301 9.59 10.28 -2.98
N TYR A 302 9.49 11.06 -1.90
CA TYR A 302 10.38 10.92 -0.72
C TYR A 302 10.16 9.58 0.00
N ARG A 303 8.90 9.15 0.17
CA ARG A 303 8.57 7.87 0.82
C ARG A 303 9.01 6.68 -0.05
N ASP A 304 8.87 6.80 -1.37
CA ASP A 304 9.24 5.75 -2.32
C ASP A 304 10.76 5.69 -2.54
N ASN A 305 11.44 6.85 -2.64
CA ASN A 305 12.90 6.94 -2.79
C ASN A 305 13.67 6.52 -1.54
N THR A 306 13.10 6.68 -0.33
CA THR A 306 13.72 6.17 0.89
C THR A 306 13.65 4.65 0.97
N GLN A 307 12.61 4.01 0.43
CA GLN A 307 12.49 2.55 0.33
C GLN A 307 13.32 1.96 -0.82
N ALA A 308 13.36 2.60 -1.99
CA ALA A 308 14.20 2.20 -3.13
C ALA A 308 15.71 2.29 -2.84
N ARG A 309 16.11 2.86 -1.70
CA ARG A 309 17.49 2.92 -1.25
C ARG A 309 17.95 1.71 -0.44
N LEU A 310 17.06 0.79 -0.08
CA LEU A 310 17.42 -0.43 0.61
C LEU A 310 18.07 -1.44 -0.36
N PRO A 311 19.16 -2.13 0.06
CA PRO A 311 19.66 -3.28 -0.68
C PRO A 311 18.55 -4.33 -0.86
N SER A 312 18.50 -5.02 -1.99
CA SER A 312 17.44 -5.96 -2.38
C SER A 312 16.08 -5.35 -2.80
N TYR A 313 16.01 -4.04 -3.06
CA TYR A 313 14.83 -3.39 -3.64
C TYR A 313 15.03 -2.95 -5.08
N ARG A 314 16.28 -2.79 -5.51
CA ARG A 314 16.65 -2.10 -6.74
C ARG A 314 16.70 -3.02 -7.94
N GLU A 315 17.22 -4.22 -7.73
CA GLU A 315 17.43 -5.23 -8.77
C GLU A 315 16.13 -5.86 -9.30
N ARG A 316 14.99 -5.51 -8.70
CA ARG A 316 13.66 -5.94 -9.11
C ARG A 316 12.81 -4.82 -9.73
N VAL A 317 13.33 -3.59 -9.78
CA VAL A 317 12.65 -2.43 -10.35
C VAL A 317 13.33 -2.03 -11.64
N ALA A 318 12.69 -2.32 -12.77
CA ALA A 318 13.13 -1.83 -14.06
C ALA A 318 12.71 -0.37 -14.20
N HIS A 319 13.67 0.48 -14.53
CA HIS A 319 13.42 1.89 -14.82
C HIS A 319 13.33 2.09 -16.33
N VAL A 320 12.24 2.69 -16.77
CA VAL A 320 11.99 3.02 -18.18
C VAL A 320 12.03 4.53 -18.33
N ARG A 321 12.97 5.03 -19.13
CA ARG A 321 13.13 6.44 -19.44
C ARG A 321 12.17 6.86 -20.53
N LEU A 322 11.32 7.82 -20.20
CA LEU A 322 10.44 8.51 -21.13
C LEU A 322 11.20 9.69 -21.76
N ALA A 323 11.03 9.89 -23.07
CA ALA A 323 11.58 11.05 -23.77
C ALA A 323 10.73 12.31 -23.52
N ASP A 324 11.25 13.48 -23.89
CA ASP A 324 10.50 14.74 -23.76
C ASP A 324 9.20 14.68 -24.58
N GLY A 325 8.05 14.80 -23.91
CA GLY A 325 6.73 14.66 -24.52
C GLY A 325 6.11 13.26 -24.43
N GLU A 326 6.80 12.27 -23.85
CA GLU A 326 6.23 10.96 -23.51
C GLU A 326 5.75 10.95 -22.04
N GLY A 327 4.47 10.64 -21.81
CA GLY A 327 3.92 10.48 -20.45
C GLY A 327 3.63 11.80 -19.70
N GLY A 328 3.64 11.72 -18.36
CA GLY A 328 3.26 12.82 -17.47
C GLY A 328 1.84 13.32 -17.71
N LEU A 329 1.67 14.64 -17.85
CA LEU A 329 0.39 15.28 -18.19
C LEU A 329 0.05 15.20 -19.68
N ASN A 330 0.94 14.67 -20.53
CA ASN A 330 0.68 14.54 -21.96
C ASN A 330 -0.14 13.28 -22.26
N LEU A 331 -1.46 13.39 -22.11
CA LEU A 331 -2.39 12.29 -22.38
C LEU A 331 -2.72 12.11 -23.88
N ASN A 332 -2.40 13.10 -24.72
CA ASN A 332 -2.74 13.07 -26.15
C ASN A 332 -1.53 12.63 -27.01
N MET A 333 -1.03 11.42 -26.72
CA MET A 333 0.09 10.83 -27.45
C MET A 333 -0.38 10.17 -28.75
N GLY A 334 0.42 10.29 -29.81
CA GLY A 334 0.17 9.58 -31.06
C GLY A 334 0.34 8.06 -30.90
N VAL A 335 -0.33 7.28 -31.75
CA VAL A 335 -0.27 5.80 -31.71
C VAL A 335 1.18 5.29 -31.80
N GLY A 336 2.02 5.92 -32.63
CA GLY A 336 3.43 5.56 -32.75
C GLY A 336 4.21 5.76 -31.44
N THR A 337 3.97 6.85 -30.72
CA THR A 337 4.59 7.09 -29.40
C THR A 337 4.15 6.06 -28.36
N ILE A 338 2.86 5.73 -28.32
CA ILE A 338 2.33 4.69 -27.42
C ILE A 338 3.00 3.34 -27.72
N GLN A 339 3.18 3.01 -28.99
CA GLN A 339 3.87 1.79 -29.40
C GLN A 339 5.34 1.78 -28.96
N THR A 340 6.07 2.88 -29.14
CA THR A 340 7.46 3.01 -28.65
C THR A 340 7.56 2.80 -27.13
N ILE A 341 6.61 3.36 -26.36
CA ILE A 341 6.56 3.16 -24.90
C ILE A 341 6.27 1.70 -24.55
N ALA A 342 5.33 1.05 -25.26
CA ALA A 342 5.04 -0.36 -25.07
C ALA A 342 6.26 -1.25 -25.37
N GLU A 343 7.03 -0.94 -26.41
CA GLU A 343 8.28 -1.63 -26.75
C GLU A 343 9.36 -1.43 -25.69
N LYS A 344 9.47 -0.23 -25.10
CA LYS A 344 10.33 0.02 -23.92
C LYS A 344 9.93 -0.89 -22.74
N GLY A 345 8.63 -1.02 -22.47
CA GLY A 345 8.10 -1.95 -21.46
C GLY A 345 8.46 -3.41 -21.74
N GLY A 346 8.37 -3.85 -23.00
CA GLY A 346 8.80 -5.19 -23.42
C GLY A 346 10.30 -5.44 -23.17
N ARG A 347 11.16 -4.45 -23.45
CA ARG A 347 12.59 -4.52 -23.14
C ARG A 347 12.85 -4.59 -21.63
N ALA A 348 12.09 -3.87 -20.82
CA ALA A 348 12.17 -3.92 -19.36
C ALA A 348 11.83 -5.33 -18.82
N ALA A 349 10.77 -5.94 -19.33
CA ALA A 349 10.39 -7.31 -18.96
C ALA A 349 11.49 -8.34 -19.32
N GLU A 350 12.09 -8.22 -20.51
CA GLU A 350 13.14 -9.15 -20.92
C GLU A 350 14.41 -9.03 -20.08
N ARG A 351 14.77 -7.80 -19.65
CA ARG A 351 15.89 -7.60 -18.72
C ARG A 351 15.63 -8.20 -17.36
N LEU A 352 14.45 -7.94 -16.78
CA LEU A 352 14.05 -8.56 -15.51
C LEU A 352 14.13 -10.09 -15.61
N ARG A 353 13.66 -10.68 -16.71
CA ARG A 353 13.71 -12.13 -16.92
C ARG A 353 15.13 -12.69 -17.03
N ARG A 354 16.09 -11.95 -17.61
CA ARG A 354 17.47 -12.40 -17.84
C ARG A 354 18.41 -12.15 -16.67
N GLU A 355 18.19 -11.07 -15.93
CA GLU A 355 19.14 -10.55 -14.95
C GLU A 355 18.69 -10.80 -13.51
N PHE A 356 17.39 -10.98 -13.25
CA PHE A 356 16.89 -11.20 -11.90
C PHE A 356 17.10 -12.65 -11.42
N GLY A 357 17.95 -12.82 -10.42
CA GLY A 357 18.11 -14.08 -9.67
C GLY A 357 17.24 -14.10 -8.41
N PHE A 358 16.18 -14.92 -8.38
CA PHE A 358 15.28 -14.95 -7.23
C PHE A 358 15.95 -15.53 -5.96
N ASP A 359 16.80 -16.54 -6.10
CA ASP A 359 17.51 -17.13 -4.95
C ASP A 359 18.55 -16.16 -4.37
N GLU A 360 19.24 -15.42 -5.24
CA GLU A 360 20.14 -14.33 -4.83
C GLU A 360 19.36 -13.24 -4.09
N HIS A 361 18.22 -12.82 -4.63
CA HIS A 361 17.35 -11.84 -3.97
C HIS A 361 16.91 -12.31 -2.57
N ARG A 362 16.50 -13.57 -2.42
CA ARG A 362 16.13 -14.15 -1.12
C ARG A 362 17.32 -14.22 -0.14
N TRP A 363 18.51 -14.52 -0.65
CA TRP A 363 19.73 -14.57 0.14
C TRP A 363 20.11 -13.20 0.69
N VAL A 364 20.17 -12.17 -0.15
CA VAL A 364 20.52 -10.81 0.28
C VAL A 364 19.45 -10.26 1.24
N ARG A 365 18.16 -10.52 0.97
CA ARG A 365 17.05 -10.18 1.88
C ARG A 365 17.22 -10.75 3.29
N LEU A 366 17.58 -12.02 3.38
CA LEU A 366 17.83 -12.70 4.65
C LEU A 366 19.01 -12.04 5.39
N LEU A 367 20.09 -11.72 4.68
CA LEU A 367 21.27 -11.09 5.27
C LEU A 367 20.98 -9.66 5.76
N VAL A 368 20.22 -8.87 5.00
CA VAL A 368 19.74 -7.55 5.45
C VAL A 368 18.88 -7.69 6.71
N LEU A 369 17.97 -8.66 6.76
CA LEU A 369 17.14 -8.91 7.94
C LEU A 369 18.00 -9.28 9.16
N LEU A 370 18.96 -10.19 8.99
CA LEU A 370 19.85 -10.64 10.07
C LEU A 370 20.75 -9.51 10.56
N GLY A 371 21.33 -8.72 9.66
CA GLY A 371 22.09 -7.52 10.01
C GLY A 371 21.25 -6.50 10.77
N ARG A 372 19.99 -6.29 10.35
CA ARG A 372 19.07 -5.37 11.03
C ARG A 372 18.68 -5.85 12.44
N LEU A 373 18.41 -7.15 12.59
CA LEU A 373 18.13 -7.75 13.90
C LEU A 373 19.35 -7.63 14.82
N GLU A 374 20.54 -7.92 14.31
CA GLU A 374 21.79 -7.80 15.04
C GLU A 374 22.02 -6.35 15.53
N GLU A 375 21.88 -5.35 14.65
CA GLU A 375 21.97 -3.94 15.03
C GLU A 375 21.01 -3.57 16.16
N GLU A 376 19.73 -3.98 16.04
CA GLU A 376 18.72 -3.66 17.04
C GLU A 376 18.94 -4.41 18.36
N PHE A 377 19.50 -5.62 18.34
CA PHE A 377 19.94 -6.32 19.55
C PHE A 377 21.04 -5.55 20.29
N PHE A 378 22.05 -5.07 19.58
CA PHE A 378 23.11 -4.24 20.17
C PHE A 378 22.56 -2.92 20.69
N ARG A 379 21.73 -2.20 19.91
CA ARG A 379 21.12 -0.93 20.33
C ARG A 379 20.25 -1.08 21.57
N LEU A 380 19.44 -2.14 21.62
CA LEU A 380 18.57 -2.40 22.77
C LEU A 380 19.41 -2.64 24.02
N ARG A 381 20.42 -3.52 23.93
CA ARG A 381 21.32 -3.81 25.05
C ARG A 381 22.04 -2.54 25.53
N GLU A 382 22.71 -1.82 24.63
CA GLU A 382 23.49 -0.64 24.99
C GLU A 382 22.64 0.46 25.63
N ARG A 383 21.43 0.69 25.13
CA ARG A 383 20.51 1.67 25.72
C ARG A 383 20.28 1.37 27.21
N TYR A 384 19.90 0.13 27.52
CA TYR A 384 19.56 -0.27 28.89
C TYR A 384 20.80 -0.52 29.75
N GLU A 385 21.95 -0.84 29.16
CA GLU A 385 23.23 -0.95 29.87
C GLU A 385 23.70 0.45 30.34
N ASN A 386 23.58 1.47 29.48
CA ASN A 386 23.90 2.86 29.82
C ASN A 386 22.95 3.47 30.85
N GLU A 387 21.68 3.09 30.84
CA GLU A 387 20.68 3.55 31.82
C GLU A 387 20.76 2.79 33.16
N SER A 388 21.43 1.62 33.19
CA SER A 388 21.50 0.76 34.37
C SER A 388 22.58 1.19 35.35
N LYS A 389 22.21 1.38 36.62
CA LYS A 389 23.15 1.72 37.70
C LYS A 389 24.17 0.62 38.02
N ASN A 390 23.85 -0.64 37.71
CA ASN A 390 24.68 -1.81 38.01
C ASN A 390 25.16 -2.53 36.73
N GLY A 391 24.96 -1.94 35.55
CA GLY A 391 25.28 -2.55 34.25
C GLY A 391 24.37 -3.71 33.85
N ASN A 392 23.38 -4.09 34.67
CA ASN A 392 22.44 -5.16 34.36
C ASN A 392 21.29 -4.61 33.50
N TRP A 393 21.50 -4.58 32.18
CA TRP A 393 20.53 -4.09 31.21
C TRP A 393 19.21 -4.87 31.21
N ARG A 394 19.26 -6.20 31.42
CA ARG A 394 18.07 -7.07 31.46
C ARG A 394 17.15 -6.69 32.62
N GLN A 395 17.72 -6.50 33.81
CA GLN A 395 16.96 -6.08 34.98
C GLN A 395 16.33 -4.70 34.75
N GLU A 396 17.08 -3.77 34.15
CA GLU A 396 16.60 -2.42 33.89
C GLU A 396 15.47 -2.38 32.84
N LEU A 397 15.59 -3.13 31.74
CA LEU A 397 14.51 -3.29 30.75
C LEU A 397 13.22 -3.82 31.40
N LEU A 398 13.32 -4.91 32.16
CA LEU A 398 12.15 -5.51 32.82
C LEU A 398 11.54 -4.58 33.86
N ARG A 399 12.36 -3.83 34.60
CA ARG A 399 11.92 -2.83 35.59
C ARG A 399 11.13 -1.70 34.91
N GLN A 400 11.65 -1.13 33.83
CA GLN A 400 10.96 -0.07 33.09
C GLN A 400 9.66 -0.56 32.43
N TYR A 401 9.70 -1.76 31.83
CA TYR A 401 8.49 -2.36 31.25
C TYR A 401 7.42 -2.63 32.32
N ALA A 402 7.80 -3.16 33.49
CA ALA A 402 6.88 -3.37 34.60
C ALA A 402 6.29 -2.05 35.13
N ALA A 403 7.09 -0.97 35.21
CA ALA A 403 6.61 0.35 35.59
C ALA A 403 5.59 0.90 34.59
N LEU A 404 5.86 0.80 33.28
CA LEU A 404 4.92 1.19 32.23
C LEU A 404 3.60 0.40 32.28
N LEU A 405 3.69 -0.91 32.56
CA LEU A 405 2.53 -1.76 32.76
C LEU A 405 1.71 -1.35 33.99
N ALA A 406 2.36 -1.05 35.13
CA ALA A 406 1.68 -0.59 36.34
C ALA A 406 0.96 0.75 36.10
N MET A 407 1.62 1.71 35.45
CA MET A 407 1.03 3.01 35.08
C MET A 407 -0.16 2.90 34.13
N SER A 408 -0.27 1.80 33.36
CA SER A 408 -1.45 1.55 32.53
C SER A 408 -2.71 1.15 33.34
N GLN A 409 -2.55 0.76 34.61
CA GLN A 409 -3.64 0.27 35.46
C GLN A 409 -4.28 1.35 36.35
N GLU A 410 -3.52 2.36 36.76
CA GLU A 410 -3.87 3.12 37.97
C GLU A 410 -4.93 4.20 37.82
N ASN A 411 -5.28 4.64 36.62
CA ASN A 411 -6.30 5.67 36.47
C ASN A 411 -7.06 5.42 35.17
N GLY A 412 -8.39 5.52 35.17
CA GLY A 412 -9.24 5.44 33.95
C GLY A 412 -8.92 6.45 32.83
N ARG A 413 -7.75 7.11 32.90
CA ARG A 413 -7.04 7.90 31.89
C ARG A 413 -5.56 7.44 31.78
N GLY A 414 -5.30 6.13 31.72
CA GLY A 414 -3.95 5.62 31.46
C GLY A 414 -3.43 6.16 30.13
N TRP A 415 -2.11 6.38 30.02
CA TRP A 415 -1.46 6.81 28.78
C TRP A 415 -1.70 5.83 27.62
N TYR A 416 -2.08 4.59 27.95
CA TYR A 416 -2.46 3.54 27.02
C TYR A 416 -3.89 3.05 27.33
N ARG A 417 -4.80 3.14 26.35
CA ARG A 417 -6.20 2.68 26.49
C ARG A 417 -6.28 1.18 26.24
N VAL A 418 -6.44 0.41 27.31
CA VAL A 418 -6.57 -1.05 27.25
C VAL A 418 -8.05 -1.42 27.03
N PRO A 419 -8.41 -2.23 26.02
CA PRO A 419 -9.76 -2.79 25.88
C PRO A 419 -10.14 -3.62 27.12
N GLN A 420 -11.38 -3.51 27.61
CA GLN A 420 -11.88 -4.25 28.79
C GLN A 420 -12.08 -5.77 28.54
N GLU A 421 -11.28 -6.40 27.69
CA GLU A 421 -11.42 -7.82 27.36
C GLU A 421 -10.68 -8.73 28.36
N ALA A 422 -11.34 -9.84 28.73
CA ALA A 422 -10.79 -10.89 29.59
C ALA A 422 -9.49 -11.56 29.06
N ARG A 423 -9.12 -11.32 27.80
CA ARG A 423 -7.90 -11.86 27.16
C ARG A 423 -6.61 -11.11 27.55
N TRP A 424 -6.73 -9.87 28.04
CA TRP A 424 -5.58 -9.00 28.28
C TRP A 424 -4.62 -9.44 29.42
N PRO A 425 -5.09 -9.98 30.57
CA PRO A 425 -4.19 -10.48 31.61
C PRO A 425 -3.29 -11.63 31.15
N ARG A 426 -3.82 -12.53 30.32
CA ARG A 426 -3.07 -13.67 29.76
C ARG A 426 -1.99 -13.18 28.80
N TRP A 427 -2.33 -12.26 27.88
CA TRP A 427 -1.39 -11.69 26.93
C TRP A 427 -0.21 -11.00 27.64
N ARG A 428 -0.48 -10.23 28.70
CA ARG A 428 0.57 -9.54 29.47
C ARG A 428 1.58 -10.49 30.10
N LYS A 429 1.09 -11.57 30.74
CA LYS A 429 1.96 -12.59 31.33
C LYS A 429 2.84 -13.24 30.26
N GLU A 430 2.26 -13.56 29.11
CA GLU A 430 2.99 -14.14 27.98
C GLU A 430 4.01 -13.15 27.39
N ALA A 431 3.69 -11.86 27.31
CA ALA A 431 4.60 -10.83 26.83
C ALA A 431 5.86 -10.72 27.70
N ILE A 432 5.74 -10.74 29.03
CA ILE A 432 6.90 -10.72 29.94
C ILE A 432 7.80 -11.94 29.71
N GLN A 433 7.21 -13.14 29.63
CA GLN A 433 7.97 -14.38 29.38
C GLN A 433 8.70 -14.34 28.03
N ARG A 434 8.07 -13.80 26.99
CA ARG A 434 8.70 -13.63 25.67
C ARG A 434 9.82 -12.59 25.69
N ILE A 435 9.67 -11.48 26.42
CA ILE A 435 10.73 -10.49 26.61
C ILE A 435 11.92 -11.13 27.34
N GLU A 436 11.69 -11.88 28.41
CA GLU A 436 12.76 -12.59 29.13
C GLU A 436 13.51 -13.56 28.21
N ALA A 437 12.81 -14.37 27.43
CA ALA A 437 13.42 -15.27 26.46
C ALA A 437 14.26 -14.50 25.41
N LEU A 438 13.77 -13.36 24.94
CA LEU A 438 14.49 -12.49 24.01
C LEU A 438 15.78 -11.93 24.65
N THR A 439 15.76 -11.54 25.93
CA THR A 439 16.98 -11.06 26.60
C THR A 439 18.07 -12.12 26.68
N VAL A 440 17.70 -13.38 26.94
CA VAL A 440 18.64 -14.51 26.95
C VAL A 440 19.26 -14.73 25.57
N LEU A 441 18.46 -14.60 24.50
CA LEU A 441 18.96 -14.68 23.13
C LEU A 441 19.97 -13.55 22.84
N ILE A 442 19.63 -12.31 23.19
CA ILE A 442 20.48 -11.13 22.97
C ILE A 442 21.81 -11.26 23.73
N ASP A 443 21.78 -11.71 25.00
CA ASP A 443 23.00 -11.94 25.78
C ASP A 443 23.91 -12.99 25.14
N LYS A 444 23.33 -14.11 24.71
CA LYS A 444 24.07 -15.17 24.00
C LYS A 444 24.66 -14.65 22.69
N TRP A 445 23.91 -13.83 21.95
CA TRP A 445 24.36 -13.26 20.68
C TRP A 445 25.50 -12.27 20.86
N THR A 446 25.32 -11.30 21.77
CA THR A 446 26.25 -10.18 21.96
C THR A 446 27.48 -10.53 22.79
N SER A 447 27.48 -11.65 23.52
CA SER A 447 28.64 -12.12 24.30
C SER A 447 29.77 -12.70 23.46
N GLY A 448 29.59 -12.89 22.14
CA GLY A 448 30.62 -13.39 21.23
C GLY A 448 31.01 -14.86 21.41
N ASN A 449 30.40 -15.57 22.37
CA ASN A 449 30.64 -17.00 22.65
C ASN A 449 29.61 -17.92 21.97
N THR A 450 28.87 -17.40 21.00
CA THR A 450 27.64 -18.03 20.49
C THR A 450 27.92 -19.22 19.58
N THR A 451 29.03 -19.23 18.84
CA THR A 451 29.28 -20.21 17.76
C THR A 451 30.46 -21.15 18.00
N GLY A 452 31.31 -20.89 19.00
CA GLY A 452 32.53 -21.68 19.24
C GLY A 452 33.59 -21.58 18.12
N ILE A 453 33.38 -20.72 17.12
CA ILE A 453 34.29 -20.48 16.00
C ILE A 453 35.20 -19.30 16.37
N PRO A 454 36.54 -19.48 16.43
CA PRO A 454 37.44 -18.41 16.83
C PRO A 454 37.54 -17.32 15.74
N TYR A 455 37.12 -16.10 16.08
CA TYR A 455 37.41 -14.90 15.28
C TYR A 455 38.89 -14.54 15.39
N ALA A 456 39.53 -14.15 14.29
CA ALA A 456 40.90 -13.64 14.32
C ALA A 456 40.97 -12.43 15.25
N ARG A 457 41.92 -12.45 16.21
CA ARG A 457 42.01 -11.50 17.34
C ARG A 457 42.10 -10.03 16.93
N ASN A 458 42.46 -9.76 15.68
CA ASN A 458 42.69 -8.43 15.11
C ASN A 458 41.50 -7.91 14.27
N GLU A 459 40.46 -8.72 14.07
CA GLU A 459 39.29 -8.44 13.22
C GLU A 459 37.98 -8.48 14.00
N ARG A 460 37.97 -8.07 15.28
CA ARG A 460 36.71 -7.96 16.05
C ARG A 460 35.83 -6.84 15.49
N LYS A 461 35.16 -7.12 14.37
CA LYS A 461 34.05 -6.31 13.92
C LYS A 461 32.90 -6.55 14.89
N ARG A 462 32.34 -5.44 15.37
CA ARG A 462 31.26 -5.42 16.36
C ARG A 462 29.97 -6.09 15.85
N TYR A 463 29.86 -6.27 14.54
CA TYR A 463 28.71 -6.82 13.85
C TYR A 463 29.19 -7.90 12.88
N PHE A 464 28.53 -9.06 12.87
CA PHE A 464 28.85 -10.18 11.99
C PHE A 464 28.13 -10.03 10.64
N PHE A 465 26.79 -9.90 10.66
CA PHE A 465 25.99 -9.85 9.43
C PHE A 465 26.02 -8.49 8.73
N ALA A 466 26.16 -7.40 9.49
CA ALA A 466 26.12 -6.06 8.90
C ALA A 466 27.43 -5.63 8.20
N TYR A 467 28.56 -6.34 8.43
CA TYR A 467 29.88 -5.91 7.92
C TYR A 467 30.75 -7.00 7.26
N ASP A 468 30.46 -8.31 7.45
CA ASP A 468 31.24 -9.44 6.90
C ASP A 468 30.42 -10.30 5.91
N GLU A 469 29.68 -9.66 5.02
CA GLU A 469 28.81 -10.36 4.05
C GLU A 469 29.63 -11.07 2.95
N PRO A 470 29.52 -12.41 2.78
CA PRO A 470 30.06 -13.08 1.60
C PRO A 470 29.30 -12.59 0.36
N MET A 471 30.03 -11.88 -0.48
CA MET A 471 29.53 -11.25 -1.67
C MET A 471 29.38 -12.31 -2.78
N PRO A 472 28.23 -12.46 -3.46
CA PRO A 472 28.22 -13.19 -4.72
C PRO A 472 29.25 -12.51 -5.64
N GLU A 473 30.18 -13.30 -6.19
CA GLU A 473 31.16 -12.80 -7.13
C GLU A 473 30.42 -12.04 -8.24
N SER A 474 30.86 -10.83 -8.55
CA SER A 474 30.39 -10.14 -9.74
C SER A 474 30.68 -11.08 -10.92
N ILE A 475 29.64 -11.70 -11.47
CA ILE A 475 29.81 -12.61 -12.60
C ILE A 475 30.31 -11.77 -13.76
N LEU A 476 31.63 -11.80 -13.96
CA LEU A 476 32.30 -11.23 -15.10
C LEU A 476 31.82 -12.07 -16.29
N ARG A 477 30.79 -11.59 -17.00
CA ARG A 477 30.35 -12.20 -18.25
C ARG A 477 31.47 -12.00 -19.27
N VAL A 478 32.33 -13.00 -19.39
CA VAL A 478 33.34 -13.08 -20.45
C VAL A 478 32.59 -13.27 -21.77
N THR A 479 32.71 -12.29 -22.66
CA THR A 479 32.27 -12.39 -24.05
C THR A 479 33.11 -13.48 -24.73
N PRO A 480 32.52 -14.50 -25.38
CA PRO A 480 33.32 -15.48 -26.11
C PRO A 480 34.03 -14.77 -27.28
N GLU A 481 35.34 -15.03 -27.42
CA GLU A 481 36.15 -14.54 -28.54
C GLU A 481 35.62 -15.14 -29.85
N HIS A 482 35.56 -14.30 -30.89
CA HIS A 482 35.24 -14.71 -32.25
C HIS A 482 36.46 -15.30 -32.97
#